data_AF-A0A645I6P5-F1
#
_entry.id   AF-A0A645I6P5-F1
#
_cell.length_a   1.000
_cell.length_b   1.000
_cell.length_c   1.000
_cell.angle_alpha   90.00
_cell.angle_beta   90.00
_cell.angle_gamma   90.00
#
_symmetry.space_group_name_H-M   'P 1'
#
loop_
_entity.id
_entity.type
_entity.pdbx_description
1 polymer ?
#
loop_
_entity_poly.entity_id
_entity_poly.type
_entity_poly.pdbx_seq_one_letter_code
_entity_poly.pdbx_strand_id
1 'polypeptide(L)' 'MGSNKAFMYARAMIKGKVIIVSEYLNKDELDEMMLGWAPNLEQALEEAFKKKIPNKILVLPNAVNIIPTTLKGE' A
#
# COMPACT_ATOMS: atom_id res chain seq x y z
N MET A 1 6.68 13.41 17.52
CA MET A 1 6.34 13.46 16.07
C MET A 1 6.18 12.07 15.41
N GLY A 2 6.15 10.96 16.16
CA GLY A 2 5.95 9.61 15.57
C GLY A 2 4.49 9.13 15.54
N SER A 3 3.69 9.53 16.54
CA SER A 3 2.30 9.08 16.73
C SER A 3 1.38 9.37 15.54
N ASN A 4 1.49 10.57 14.94
CA ASN A 4 0.64 10.95 13.81
C ASN A 4 0.87 10.07 12.57
N LYS A 5 2.12 9.70 12.27
CA LYS A 5 2.44 8.85 11.11
C LYS A 5 1.95 7.42 11.32
N ALA A 6 2.22 6.85 12.49
CA ALA A 6 1.71 5.53 12.86
C ALA A 6 0.17 5.47 12.83
N PHE A 7 -0.50 6.53 13.29
CA PHE A 7 -1.95 6.64 13.24
C PHE A 7 -2.50 6.74 11.81
N MET A 8 -1.91 7.58 10.97
CA MET A 8 -2.31 7.69 9.55
C MET A 8 -2.12 6.35 8.83
N TYR A 9 -1.02 5.67 9.13
CA TYR A 9 -0.70 4.37 8.59
C TYR A 9 -1.73 3.30 9.01
N ALA A 10 -2.05 3.20 10.30
CA ALA A 10 -3.10 2.30 10.79
C ALA A 10 -4.45 2.56 10.10
N ARG A 11 -4.82 3.83 9.89
CA ARG A 11 -6.05 4.19 9.15
C ARG A 11 -6.07 3.70 7.71
N ALA A 12 -4.93 3.71 7.01
CA ALA A 12 -4.83 3.18 5.65
C ALA A 12 -5.06 1.66 5.63
N MET A 13 -4.49 0.93 6.60
CA MET A 13 -4.62 -0.52 6.69
C MET A 13 -6.06 -1.00 6.97
N ILE A 14 -6.87 -0.21 7.67
CA ILE A 14 -8.30 -0.53 7.87
C ILE A 14 -9.06 -0.58 6.54
N LYS A 15 -8.58 0.12 5.49
CA LYS A 15 -9.24 0.18 4.18
C LYS A 15 -8.77 -0.88 3.21
N GLY A 16 -7.60 -1.49 3.43
CA GLY A 16 -7.05 -2.50 2.53
C GLY A 16 -5.69 -3.01 2.95
N LYS A 17 -5.21 -4.05 2.25
CA LYS A 17 -3.87 -4.60 2.44
C LYS A 17 -2.86 -3.69 1.76
N VAL A 18 -1.80 -3.33 2.48
CA VAL A 18 -0.66 -2.59 1.94
C VAL A 18 0.48 -3.58 1.70
N ILE A 19 1.05 -3.58 0.50
CA ILE A 19 2.20 -4.41 0.14
C ILE A 19 3.38 -3.49 -0.16
N ILE A 20 4.50 -3.70 0.52
CA ILE A 20 5.74 -2.97 0.30
C ILE A 20 6.59 -3.74 -0.70
N VAL A 21 7.02 -3.05 -1.75
CA VAL A 21 7.93 -3.60 -2.76
C VAL A 21 9.34 -3.09 -2.50
N SER A 22 10.21 -3.95 -1.96
CA SER A 22 11.59 -3.57 -1.64
C SER A 22 12.48 -4.79 -1.48
N GLU A 23 13.68 -4.75 -2.05
CA GLU A 23 14.73 -5.75 -1.84
C GLU A 23 15.54 -5.50 -0.55
N TYR A 24 15.37 -4.33 0.08
CA TYR A 24 16.19 -3.89 1.22
C TYR A 24 15.47 -3.99 2.57
N LEU A 25 14.25 -4.52 2.59
CA LEU A 25 13.45 -4.68 3.81
C LEU A 25 13.19 -6.15 4.08
N ASN A 26 13.20 -6.52 5.35
CA ASN A 26 12.91 -7.89 5.77
C ASN A 26 11.39 -8.14 5.77
N LYS A 27 10.97 -9.27 5.23
CA LYS A 27 9.59 -9.73 5.27
C LYS A 27 9.07 -9.87 6.69
N ASP A 28 9.84 -10.47 7.59
CA ASP A 28 9.36 -10.78 8.95
C ASP A 28 9.03 -9.50 9.73
N GLU A 29 9.87 -8.46 9.61
CA GLU A 29 9.64 -7.15 10.23
C GLU A 29 8.38 -6.47 9.66
N LEU A 30 8.13 -6.60 8.36
CA LEU A 30 6.94 -6.05 7.71
C LEU A 30 5.67 -6.81 8.12
N ASP A 31 5.75 -8.13 8.22
CA ASP A 31 4.65 -8.98 8.67
C ASP A 31 4.26 -8.67 10.14
N GLU A 32 5.24 -8.42 11.03
CA GLU A 32 5.00 -7.94 12.40
C GLU A 32 4.25 -6.60 12.44
N MET A 33 4.45 -5.77 11.42
CA MET A 33 3.76 -4.49 11.24
C MET A 33 2.42 -4.61 10.50
N MET A 34 1.95 -5.83 10.18
CA MET A 34 0.75 -6.11 9.39
C MET A 34 0.84 -5.65 7.92
N LEU A 35 2.05 -5.53 7.37
CA LEU A 35 2.31 -5.25 5.96
C LEU A 35 2.48 -6.55 5.17
N GLY A 36 2.14 -6.48 3.88
CA GLY A 36 2.68 -7.44 2.93
C GLY A 36 4.06 -7.00 2.45
N TRP A 37 4.86 -7.96 2.01
CA TRP A 37 6.14 -7.72 1.37
C TRP A 37 6.21 -8.45 0.03
N ALA A 38 6.89 -7.84 -0.94
CA ALA A 38 7.31 -8.48 -2.16
C ALA A 38 8.67 -7.91 -2.62
N PRO A 39 9.54 -8.72 -3.25
CA PRO A 39 10.84 -8.24 -3.74
C PRO A 39 10.70 -7.38 -5.01
N ASN A 40 9.64 -7.56 -5.79
CA ASN A 40 9.42 -6.82 -7.03
C ASN A 40 7.92 -6.58 -7.30
N LEU A 41 7.63 -5.75 -8.31
CA LEU A 41 6.26 -5.34 -8.64
C LEU A 41 5.41 -6.50 -9.14
N GLU A 42 5.97 -7.42 -9.93
CA GLU A 42 5.25 -8.56 -10.48
C GLU A 42 4.70 -9.44 -9.36
N GLN A 43 5.54 -9.83 -8.40
CA GLN A 43 5.12 -10.62 -7.24
C GLN A 43 4.11 -9.87 -6.37
N ALA A 44 4.25 -8.56 -6.21
CA ALA A 44 3.26 -7.77 -5.47
C ALA A 44 1.88 -7.77 -6.13
N LEU A 45 1.82 -7.71 -7.46
CA LEU A 45 0.58 -7.79 -8.23
C LEU A 45 -0.04 -9.18 -8.15
N GLU A 46 0.76 -10.24 -8.29
CA GLU A 46 0.30 -11.62 -8.09
C GLU A 46 -0.35 -11.79 -6.71
N GLU A 47 0.33 -11.35 -5.65
CA GLU A 47 -0.19 -11.41 -4.29
C GLU A 47 -1.48 -10.58 -4.10
N ALA A 48 -1.57 -9.41 -4.73
CA ALA A 48 -2.77 -8.59 -4.68
C ALA A 48 -3.96 -9.26 -5.40
N PHE A 49 -3.70 -9.95 -6.51
CA PHE A 49 -4.74 -10.54 -7.35
C PHE A 49 -5.26 -11.88 -6.83
N LYS A 50 -4.52 -12.58 -5.96
CA LYS A 50 -4.96 -13.84 -5.32
C LYS A 50 -6.33 -13.73 -4.65
N LYS A 51 -6.64 -12.60 -4.02
CA LYS A 51 -7.92 -12.40 -3.31
C LYS A 51 -9.05 -12.05 -4.26
N LYS A 52 -8.77 -11.19 -5.25
CA LYS A 52 -9.73 -10.73 -6.26
C LYS A 52 -8.97 -10.00 -7.36
N ILE A 53 -9.25 -10.35 -8.62
CA ILE A 53 -8.76 -9.59 -9.76
C ILE A 53 -9.47 -8.22 -9.79
N PRO A 54 -8.73 -7.10 -9.77
CA PRO A 54 -9.34 -5.77 -9.76
C PRO A 54 -9.89 -5.41 -11.14
N ASN A 55 -11.05 -4.74 -11.18
CA ASN A 55 -11.63 -4.21 -12.43
C ASN A 55 -10.98 -2.89 -12.88
N LYS A 56 -10.31 -2.18 -11.96
CA LYS A 56 -9.66 -0.90 -12.20
C LYS A 56 -8.38 -0.82 -11.36
N ILE A 57 -7.32 -0.29 -11.94
CA ILE A 57 -6.04 -0.03 -11.26
C ILE A 57 -5.73 1.45 -11.44
N LEU A 58 -5.48 2.14 -10.34
CA LEU A 58 -4.99 3.52 -10.34
C LEU A 58 -3.48 3.50 -10.09
N VAL A 59 -2.72 4.13 -10.99
CA VAL A 59 -1.27 4.25 -10.87
C VAL A 59 -0.92 5.71 -10.57
N LEU A 60 -0.17 5.93 -9.49
CA LEU A 60 0.29 7.25 -9.05
C LEU A 60 1.82 7.27 -9.06
N PRO A 61 2.48 7.60 -10.18
CA PRO A 61 3.92 7.75 -10.21
C PRO A 61 4.33 8.93 -9.32
N ASN A 62 5.34 8.75 -8.47
CA ASN A 62 5.84 9.78 -7.55
C ASN A 62 4.77 10.38 -6.61
N ALA A 63 3.97 9.52 -5.97
CA ALA A 63 2.84 9.92 -5.12
C ALA A 63 3.16 10.98 -4.03
N VAL A 64 4.40 11.06 -3.56
CA VAL A 64 4.84 12.07 -2.58
C VAL A 64 4.69 13.52 -3.07
N ASN A 65 4.64 13.73 -4.39
CA ASN A 65 4.50 15.05 -5.02
C ASN A 65 3.07 15.32 -5.51
N ILE A 66 2.09 14.48 -5.15
CA ILE A 66 0.72 14.58 -5.62
C ILE A 66 -0.21 14.95 -4.47
N ILE A 67 -1.06 15.95 -4.68
CA ILE A 67 -2.19 16.25 -3.81
C ILE A 67 -3.44 15.71 -4.51
N PRO A 68 -3.99 14.56 -4.09
CA PRO A 68 -5.16 13.99 -4.73
C PRO A 68 -6.40 14.83 -4.42
N THR A 69 -7.10 15.27 -5.45
CA THR A 69 -8.40 15.94 -5.31
C THR A 69 -9.51 14.92 -5.48
N THR A 70 -10.43 14.85 -4.53
CA THR A 70 -11.68 14.14 -4.75
C THR A 70 -12.58 14.99 -5.62
N LEU A 71 -13.16 14.41 -6.67
CA LEU A 71 -14.38 14.99 -7.24
C LEU A 71 -15.41 14.88 -6.13
N LYS A 72 -15.75 15.99 -5.46
CA LYS A 72 -16.98 16.04 -4.66
C LYS A 72 -18.10 15.68 -5.63
N GLY A 73 -18.79 14.58 -5.36
CA GLY A 73 -20.01 14.26 -6.08
C GLY A 73 -20.95 15.47 -6.01
N GLU A 74 -21.51 15.83 -7.16
CA GLU A 74 -22.75 16.62 -7.21
C GLU A 74 -23.86 15.92 -6.42
#